data_AF-A0A7C5JIE2-F1
#
_entry.id   AF-A0A7C5JIE2-F1
#
_cell.length_a   1.000
_cell.length_b   1.000
_cell.length_c   1.000
_cell.angle_alpha   90.00
_cell.angle_beta   90.00
_cell.angle_gamma   90.00
#
_symmetry.space_group_name_H-M   'P 1'
#
loop_
_entity.id
_entity.type
_entity.pdbx_description
1 polymer ?
#
loop_
_entity_poly.entity_id
_entity_poly.type
_entity_poly.pdbx_seq_one_letter_code
_entity_poly.pdbx_strand_id
1 'polypeptide(L)'
;MNNNISEIKDLNFFFATDGDKNPKSEMFATIEAFFSNEKKDDNSSICRFPARYQWLKDKLNGVDFPKANCIEYNKVFKHVDPQSATLVFPSAHINSPASMFGHTFIRINSSYNSKLLSYAINYAANADKSKENGVVFAIKGLTGGYLGKYSLLPYYDKLKEYRDSEQRDIWEYDLNLTRSETRRMFRHIWELNNIQTNYYFFTQNCSYEMLWLLEVARPSIELRKEFTFQVIPFETVHEAKKAGLIKSMSYRPSKRAKLLKYETLINKKFIEYPILLVDGTMYVKDIMQNKDIPIEQKRYILEASIEYLEYSFSKSKVKKKYYLELFHKLTTNRAKLGLGEKIEIKTPPNPIQSHKAVRTTFGIGSRENNFISYLGIRPAYHDLEDSNYGFLRGTQIEFLNFMFSYSKEKLEVEDATILSIFSLAQRDDFFHNISWRTSIGWDRDYLSTDATFHTSVGAGSSWGNELGFVYMMVDPSFYNTNEKVEASIGGSVGFTIDKYKFMNTKVEATQKKYTNGEEQTLIEATQGFRTSQNRQIMLKYKYKKDEQNFQILFHYYF
;
A
#
# COMPACT_ATOMS: atom_id res chain seq x y z
N MET A 1 -9.03 -22.44 10.59
CA MET A 1 -8.17 -23.64 10.61
C MET A 1 -7.92 -24.05 9.18
N ASN A 2 -6.72 -24.54 8.88
CA ASN A 2 -6.39 -25.20 7.62
C ASN A 2 -6.14 -26.68 7.94
N ASN A 3 -6.88 -27.61 7.34
CA ASN A 3 -6.83 -29.04 7.65
C ASN A 3 -6.93 -29.37 9.16
N ASN A 4 -7.88 -28.75 9.88
CA ASN A 4 -8.07 -28.87 11.34
C ASN A 4 -6.91 -28.39 12.23
N ILE A 5 -5.90 -27.72 11.65
CA ILE A 5 -4.81 -27.11 12.39
C ILE A 5 -5.07 -25.61 12.51
N SER A 6 -4.90 -25.07 13.71
CA SER A 6 -4.93 -23.64 13.97
C SER A 6 -3.67 -22.95 13.47
N GLU A 7 -3.87 -21.78 12.87
CA GLU A 7 -2.78 -20.86 12.47
C GLU A 7 -2.27 -20.06 13.68
N ILE A 8 -3.09 -19.91 14.72
CA ILE A 8 -2.63 -19.40 16.02
C ILE A 8 -1.82 -20.50 16.71
N LYS A 9 -0.57 -20.16 17.08
CA LYS A 9 0.38 -21.05 17.76
C LYS A 9 0.69 -20.66 19.20
N ASP A 10 0.16 -19.54 19.66
CA ASP A 10 0.26 -19.13 21.06
C ASP A 10 -0.57 -20.07 21.94
N LEU A 11 0.11 -20.83 22.81
CA LEU A 11 -0.54 -21.79 23.70
C LEU A 11 -1.50 -21.12 24.68
N ASN A 12 -1.31 -19.82 24.97
CA ASN A 12 -2.24 -19.11 25.82
C ASN A 12 -3.63 -19.01 25.19
N PHE A 13 -3.77 -19.10 23.86
CA PHE A 13 -5.06 -19.01 23.19
C PHE A 13 -5.94 -20.25 23.37
N PHE A 14 -5.37 -21.41 23.72
CA PHE A 14 -6.08 -22.68 23.80
C PHE A 14 -6.36 -23.07 25.25
N PHE A 15 -7.47 -23.78 25.47
CA PHE A 15 -7.72 -24.45 26.74
C PHE A 15 -7.12 -25.87 26.76
N ALA A 16 -7.22 -26.58 25.64
CA ALA A 16 -6.61 -27.89 25.48
C ALA A 16 -5.13 -27.77 25.12
N THR A 17 -4.29 -28.66 25.67
CA THR A 17 -2.86 -28.70 25.36
C THR A 17 -2.57 -29.05 23.90
N ASP A 18 -3.46 -29.79 23.25
CA ASP A 18 -3.42 -30.12 21.82
C ASP A 18 -4.44 -29.30 20.98
N GLY A 19 -5.00 -28.23 21.56
CA GLY A 19 -6.09 -27.46 20.95
C GLY A 19 -5.73 -26.80 19.62
N ASP A 20 -4.44 -26.55 19.37
CA ASP A 20 -3.95 -26.01 18.11
C ASP A 20 -3.99 -27.02 16.94
N LYS A 21 -4.15 -28.32 17.23
CA LYS A 21 -4.19 -29.42 16.27
C LYS A 21 -5.46 -30.26 16.36
N ASN A 22 -6.22 -30.11 17.44
CA ASN A 22 -7.40 -30.91 17.74
C ASN A 22 -8.60 -30.02 18.11
N PRO A 23 -9.38 -29.56 17.11
CA PRO A 23 -10.55 -28.71 17.35
C PRO A 23 -11.59 -29.35 18.28
N LYS A 24 -11.69 -30.69 18.26
CA LYS A 24 -12.64 -31.43 19.10
C LYS A 24 -12.21 -31.36 20.57
N SER A 25 -10.92 -31.58 20.85
CA SER A 25 -10.35 -31.42 22.19
C SER A 25 -10.53 -29.99 22.70
N GLU A 26 -10.21 -28.99 21.87
CA GLU A 26 -10.38 -27.58 22.22
C GLU A 26 -11.84 -27.20 22.50
N MET A 27 -12.78 -27.74 21.72
CA MET A 27 -14.21 -27.49 21.94
C MET A 27 -14.67 -28.07 23.28
N PHE A 28 -14.28 -29.30 23.63
CA PHE A 28 -14.64 -29.89 24.91
C PHE A 28 -14.00 -29.15 26.09
N ALA A 29 -12.72 -28.82 25.99
CA ALA A 29 -12.03 -28.04 27.01
C ALA A 29 -12.64 -26.63 27.17
N THR A 30 -13.10 -26.01 26.07
CA THR A 30 -13.82 -24.72 26.13
C THR A 30 -15.16 -24.86 26.86
N ILE A 31 -15.94 -25.91 26.58
CA ILE A 31 -17.20 -26.17 27.28
C ILE A 31 -16.93 -26.40 28.76
N GLU A 32 -16.00 -27.29 29.10
CA GLU A 32 -15.60 -27.56 30.48
C GLU A 32 -15.19 -26.27 31.19
N ALA A 33 -14.29 -25.48 30.59
CA ALA A 33 -13.81 -24.22 31.15
C ALA A 33 -14.91 -23.15 31.35
N PHE A 34 -16.02 -23.21 30.63
CA PHE A 34 -17.16 -22.32 30.88
C PHE A 34 -18.02 -22.81 32.06
N PHE A 35 -18.22 -24.12 32.19
CA PHE A 35 -19.07 -24.73 33.23
C PHE A 35 -18.36 -24.98 34.57
N SER A 36 -17.05 -25.20 34.57
CA SER A 36 -16.23 -25.42 35.77
C SER A 36 -15.76 -24.13 36.43
N ASN A 37 -16.06 -22.99 35.82
CA ASN A 37 -15.44 -21.73 36.19
C ASN A 37 -15.92 -21.22 37.55
N GLU A 38 -15.06 -21.35 38.57
CA GLU A 38 -15.30 -20.82 39.91
C GLU A 38 -15.39 -19.28 39.90
N LYS A 39 -14.67 -18.62 38.98
CA LYS A 39 -14.66 -17.17 38.82
C LYS A 39 -15.78 -16.72 37.88
N LYS A 40 -16.60 -15.78 38.35
CA LYS A 40 -17.70 -15.17 37.58
C LYS A 40 -17.48 -13.67 37.30
N ASP A 41 -16.24 -13.22 37.37
CA ASP A 41 -15.82 -11.83 37.12
C ASP A 41 -15.02 -11.72 35.80
N ASP A 42 -14.31 -10.60 35.59
CA ASP A 42 -13.49 -10.35 34.40
C ASP A 42 -12.39 -11.40 34.15
N ASN A 43 -11.97 -12.14 35.18
CA ASN A 43 -10.96 -13.20 35.04
C ASN A 43 -11.55 -14.55 34.63
N SER A 44 -12.86 -14.61 34.41
CA SER A 44 -13.57 -15.81 34.01
C SER A 44 -13.23 -16.20 32.54
N SER A 45 -13.20 -17.50 32.25
CA SER A 45 -13.07 -18.05 30.90
C SER A 45 -14.12 -17.47 29.93
N ILE A 46 -15.33 -17.21 30.42
CA ILE A 46 -16.43 -16.61 29.65
C ILE A 46 -16.08 -15.18 29.21
N CYS A 47 -15.53 -14.36 30.11
CA CYS A 47 -15.13 -12.99 29.80
C CYS A 47 -13.87 -12.92 28.93
N ARG A 48 -13.01 -13.94 29.00
CA ARG A 48 -11.87 -14.09 28.11
C ARG A 48 -12.27 -14.48 26.68
N PHE A 49 -13.25 -15.38 26.53
CA PHE A 49 -13.67 -15.91 25.23
C PHE A 49 -15.16 -15.66 24.90
N PRO A 50 -15.59 -14.38 24.78
CA PRO A 50 -16.99 -14.04 24.54
C PRO A 50 -17.50 -14.47 23.15
N ALA A 51 -16.63 -14.61 22.14
CA ALA A 51 -17.03 -15.07 20.81
C ALA A 51 -17.34 -16.57 20.84
N ARG A 52 -16.46 -17.37 21.45
CA ARG A 52 -16.68 -18.82 21.66
C ARG A 52 -17.91 -19.07 22.53
N TYR A 53 -18.08 -18.30 23.61
CA TYR A 53 -19.25 -18.39 24.48
C TYR A 53 -20.55 -18.14 23.70
N GLN A 54 -20.62 -17.06 22.93
CA GLN A 54 -21.81 -16.78 22.12
C GLN A 54 -22.04 -17.86 21.05
N TRP A 55 -20.98 -18.31 20.36
CA TRP A 55 -21.10 -19.34 19.32
C TRP A 55 -21.60 -20.68 19.88
N LEU A 56 -21.06 -21.14 21.01
CA LEU A 56 -21.52 -22.36 21.67
C LEU A 56 -22.96 -22.25 22.14
N LYS A 57 -23.35 -21.11 22.70
CA LYS A 57 -24.74 -20.85 23.11
C LYS A 57 -25.71 -20.90 21.92
N ASP A 58 -25.32 -20.35 20.78
CA ASP A 58 -26.13 -20.40 19.56
C ASP A 58 -26.25 -21.82 18.99
N LYS A 59 -25.20 -22.66 19.13
CA LYS A 59 -25.17 -24.03 18.61
C LYS A 59 -25.83 -25.07 19.51
N LEU A 60 -25.67 -24.93 20.83
CA LEU A 60 -26.19 -25.86 21.85
C LEU A 60 -27.50 -25.33 22.46
N ASN A 61 -28.38 -24.79 21.59
CA ASN A 61 -29.65 -24.19 21.97
C ASN A 61 -30.40 -25.06 23.02
N GLY A 62 -30.92 -24.44 24.08
CA GLY A 62 -31.62 -25.13 25.17
C GLY A 62 -30.76 -25.54 26.37
N VAL A 63 -29.43 -25.42 26.29
CA VAL A 63 -28.53 -25.58 27.45
C VAL A 63 -28.48 -24.28 28.26
N ASP A 64 -28.63 -24.37 29.58
CA ASP A 64 -28.43 -23.22 30.48
C ASP A 64 -26.94 -22.95 30.67
N PHE A 65 -26.41 -22.04 29.86
CA PHE A 65 -25.02 -21.63 29.96
C PHE A 65 -24.77 -20.76 31.20
N PRO A 66 -23.68 -21.00 31.95
CA PRO A 66 -23.29 -20.15 33.07
C PRO A 66 -23.09 -18.71 32.63
N LYS A 67 -23.30 -17.78 33.57
CA LYS A 67 -23.16 -16.33 33.36
C LYS A 67 -21.96 -15.81 34.15
N ALA A 68 -21.24 -14.86 33.57
CA ALA A 68 -20.19 -14.10 34.22
C ALA A 68 -20.43 -12.59 34.04
N ASN A 69 -19.95 -11.80 34.99
CA ASN A 69 -19.99 -10.35 34.95
C ASN A 69 -18.71 -9.79 34.34
N CYS A 70 -18.73 -9.60 33.01
CA CYS A 70 -17.59 -9.11 32.23
C CYS A 70 -17.58 -7.58 32.17
N ILE A 71 -17.26 -6.91 33.27
CA ILE A 71 -17.29 -5.44 33.40
C ILE A 71 -16.39 -4.79 32.35
N GLU A 72 -15.14 -5.22 32.22
CA GLU A 72 -14.17 -4.60 31.31
C GLU A 72 -14.55 -4.83 29.84
N TYR A 73 -14.91 -6.07 29.47
CA TYR A 73 -15.39 -6.35 28.11
C TYR A 73 -16.64 -5.53 27.78
N ASN A 74 -17.63 -5.49 28.68
CA ASN A 74 -18.88 -4.76 28.44
C ASN A 74 -18.64 -3.25 28.33
N LYS A 75 -17.72 -2.70 29.13
CA LYS A 75 -17.31 -1.29 29.05
C LYS A 75 -16.70 -0.97 27.70
N VAL A 76 -15.74 -1.78 27.22
CA VAL A 76 -15.11 -1.57 25.91
C VAL A 76 -16.11 -1.80 24.78
N PHE A 77 -16.92 -2.85 24.85
CA PHE A 77 -17.96 -3.15 23.85
C PHE A 77 -18.98 -2.00 23.72
N LYS A 78 -19.45 -1.45 24.85
CA LYS A 78 -20.37 -0.30 24.87
C LYS A 78 -19.70 0.97 24.37
N HIS A 79 -18.42 1.18 24.69
CA HIS A 79 -17.68 2.36 24.26
C HIS A 79 -17.44 2.35 22.74
N VAL A 80 -16.98 1.23 22.19
CA VAL A 80 -16.74 1.04 20.75
C VAL A 80 -18.05 1.01 19.97
N ASP A 81 -19.12 0.46 20.56
CA ASP A 81 -20.46 0.31 19.97
C ASP A 81 -20.44 -0.29 18.54
N PRO A 82 -19.93 -1.51 18.31
CA PRO A 82 -19.78 -2.08 16.97
C PRO A 82 -21.13 -2.19 16.21
N GLN A 83 -21.37 -1.31 15.24
CA GLN A 83 -22.58 -1.27 14.41
C GLN A 83 -22.37 -1.81 12.98
N SER A 84 -21.26 -1.41 12.35
CA SER A 84 -20.86 -1.83 11.00
C SER A 84 -19.34 -1.77 10.86
N ALA A 85 -18.80 -2.20 9.72
CA ALA A 85 -17.38 -2.19 9.46
C ALA A 85 -17.04 -1.59 8.08
N THR A 86 -15.85 -1.03 7.98
CA THR A 86 -15.29 -0.46 6.75
C THR A 86 -13.90 -1.04 6.54
N LEU A 87 -13.63 -1.65 5.39
CA LEU A 87 -12.27 -2.01 4.99
C LEU A 87 -11.57 -0.74 4.51
N VAL A 88 -10.44 -0.40 5.11
CA VAL A 88 -9.68 0.82 4.80
C VAL A 88 -8.38 0.44 4.11
N PHE A 89 -8.13 1.03 2.95
CA PHE A 89 -6.91 0.85 2.15
C PHE A 89 -6.22 2.20 1.95
N PRO A 90 -5.19 2.53 2.74
CA PRO A 90 -4.22 3.54 2.36
C PRO A 90 -3.44 3.09 1.11
N SER A 91 -3.41 3.91 0.08
CA SER A 91 -2.70 3.65 -1.20
C SER A 91 -1.19 3.48 -0.99
N ALA A 92 -0.41 3.11 -2.01
CA ALA A 92 1.06 3.06 -1.92
C ALA A 92 1.67 4.39 -1.40
N HIS A 93 2.86 4.33 -0.79
CA HIS A 93 3.68 5.51 -0.45
C HIS A 93 4.87 5.60 -1.40
N ILE A 94 4.90 6.63 -2.24
CA ILE A 94 6.04 6.91 -3.12
C ILE A 94 7.25 7.30 -2.24
N ASN A 95 8.36 6.57 -2.33
CA ASN A 95 9.59 6.68 -1.51
C ASN A 95 9.64 5.98 -0.14
N SER A 96 8.79 4.99 0.13
CA SER A 96 8.96 4.11 1.29
C SER A 96 8.78 2.64 0.91
N PRO A 97 9.87 1.87 0.68
CA PRO A 97 9.77 0.47 0.25
C PRO A 97 8.84 -0.38 1.12
N ALA A 98 8.89 -0.18 2.45
CA ALA A 98 8.05 -0.91 3.40
C ALA A 98 6.55 -0.56 3.30
N SER A 99 6.20 0.64 2.81
CA SER A 99 4.81 1.12 2.67
C SER A 99 4.33 1.19 1.22
N MET A 100 5.19 0.86 0.24
CA MET A 100 4.88 0.93 -1.19
C MET A 100 3.81 -0.09 -1.61
N PHE A 101 3.65 -1.20 -0.89
CA PHE A 101 2.63 -2.21 -1.22
C PHE A 101 1.19 -1.83 -0.87
N GLY A 102 1.00 -0.73 -0.14
CA GLY A 102 -0.30 -0.47 0.47
C GLY A 102 -0.39 -1.10 1.87
N HIS A 103 -1.53 -0.92 2.52
CA HIS A 103 -1.88 -1.56 3.79
C HIS A 103 -3.39 -1.73 3.83
N THR A 104 -3.89 -2.75 4.52
CA THR A 104 -5.33 -2.80 4.84
C THR A 104 -5.58 -2.98 6.32
N PHE A 105 -6.64 -2.34 6.79
CA PHE A 105 -7.11 -2.46 8.16
C PHE A 105 -8.63 -2.26 8.21
N ILE A 106 -9.29 -2.64 9.30
CA ILE A 106 -10.74 -2.53 9.44
C ILE A 106 -11.09 -1.42 10.41
N ARG A 107 -11.95 -0.49 10.01
CA ARG A 107 -12.59 0.47 10.93
C ARG A 107 -13.92 -0.10 11.40
N ILE A 108 -14.14 -0.10 12.71
CA ILE A 108 -15.44 -0.39 13.34
C ILE A 108 -16.21 0.91 13.48
N ASN A 109 -17.37 0.97 12.85
CA ASN A 109 -18.26 2.12 12.90
C ASN A 109 -19.20 1.97 14.11
N SER A 110 -19.31 3.05 14.86
CA SER A 110 -20.24 3.20 15.99
C SER A 110 -21.52 3.91 15.57
N SER A 111 -22.50 4.00 16.47
CA SER A 111 -23.67 4.86 16.28
C SER A 111 -23.38 6.35 16.46
N TYR A 112 -22.14 6.74 16.81
CA TYR A 112 -21.77 8.14 16.98
C TYR A 112 -21.70 8.85 15.61
N ASN A 113 -22.07 10.13 15.58
CA ASN A 113 -22.12 10.91 14.33
C ASN A 113 -20.74 11.13 13.67
N SER A 114 -19.65 11.07 14.44
CA SER A 114 -18.30 11.34 13.94
C SER A 114 -17.50 10.08 13.68
N LYS A 115 -17.08 9.87 12.43
CA LYS A 115 -16.14 8.81 12.02
C LYS A 115 -14.80 8.86 12.77
N LEU A 116 -14.41 10.03 13.33
CA LEU A 116 -13.15 10.17 14.07
C LEU A 116 -13.19 9.51 15.45
N LEU A 117 -14.39 9.26 15.98
CA LEU A 117 -14.62 8.55 17.24
C LEU A 117 -14.68 7.02 17.06
N SER A 118 -14.56 6.54 15.82
CA SER A 118 -14.47 5.12 15.50
C SER A 118 -13.13 4.53 15.90
N TYR A 119 -13.06 3.20 15.93
CA TYR A 119 -11.83 2.45 16.20
C TYR A 119 -11.34 1.71 14.95
N ALA A 120 -10.03 1.60 14.82
CA ALA A 120 -9.32 0.83 13.80
C ALA A 120 -8.73 -0.44 14.42
N ILE A 121 -9.00 -1.57 13.79
CA ILE A 121 -8.36 -2.84 14.04
C ILE A 121 -7.19 -2.95 13.09
N ASN A 122 -5.99 -3.01 13.64
CA ASN A 122 -4.75 -3.06 12.88
C ASN A 122 -3.93 -4.27 13.31
N TYR A 123 -3.25 -4.90 12.36
CA TYR A 123 -2.28 -5.95 12.61
C TYR A 123 -0.90 -5.50 12.13
N ALA A 124 0.12 -5.68 12.96
CA ALA A 124 1.48 -5.26 12.65
C ALA A 124 2.52 -6.16 13.33
N ALA A 125 3.70 -6.25 12.71
CA ALA A 125 4.87 -6.87 13.31
C ALA A 125 5.28 -6.15 14.60
N ASN A 126 5.55 -6.91 15.66
CA ASN A 126 6.06 -6.45 16.93
C ASN A 126 7.59 -6.28 16.84
N ALA A 127 8.03 -5.26 16.11
CA ALA A 127 9.45 -4.91 15.97
C ALA A 127 9.84 -3.79 16.95
N ASP A 128 10.98 -3.93 17.62
CA ASP A 128 11.56 -2.87 18.45
C ASP A 128 12.29 -1.86 17.56
N LYS A 129 11.59 -0.78 17.20
CA LYS A 129 12.12 0.29 16.36
C LYS A 129 13.37 0.98 16.93
N SER A 130 13.67 0.80 18.22
CA SER A 130 14.87 1.38 18.84
C SER A 130 16.13 0.53 18.69
N LYS A 131 16.01 -0.72 18.24
CA LYS A 131 17.11 -1.70 18.20
C LYS A 131 17.42 -2.29 16.83
N GLU A 132 16.58 -2.04 15.82
CA GLU A 132 16.71 -2.70 14.52
C GLU A 132 16.95 -1.71 13.37
N ASN A 133 17.99 -1.99 12.57
CA ASN A 133 18.25 -1.29 11.31
C ASN A 133 17.23 -1.76 10.24
N GLY A 134 16.82 -0.88 9.33
CA GLY A 134 15.86 -1.16 8.25
C GLY A 134 16.20 -2.37 7.37
N VAL A 135 17.49 -2.69 7.18
CA VAL A 135 17.91 -3.90 6.44
C VAL A 135 17.61 -5.17 7.23
N VAL A 136 17.92 -5.20 8.53
CA VAL A 136 17.59 -6.33 9.42
C VAL A 136 16.08 -6.50 9.50
N PHE A 137 15.34 -5.39 9.54
CA PHE A 137 13.88 -5.40 9.52
C PHE A 137 13.31 -6.00 8.24
N ALA A 138 13.84 -5.62 7.08
CA ALA A 138 13.42 -6.21 5.81
C ALA A 138 13.72 -7.72 5.76
N ILE A 139 14.93 -8.15 6.11
CA ILE A 139 15.32 -9.57 6.07
C ILE A 139 14.47 -10.41 7.04
N LYS A 140 14.32 -9.97 8.30
CA LYS A 140 13.46 -10.68 9.28
C LYS A 140 12.00 -10.69 8.85
N GLY A 141 11.50 -9.61 8.25
CA GLY A 141 10.14 -9.55 7.71
C GLY A 141 9.91 -10.57 6.60
N LEU A 142 10.88 -10.73 5.70
CA LEU A 142 10.84 -11.69 4.59
C LEU A 142 10.93 -13.14 5.08
N THR A 143 11.68 -13.42 6.15
CA THR A 143 11.89 -14.78 6.68
C THR A 143 10.93 -15.20 7.79
N GLY A 144 10.01 -14.32 8.22
CA GLY A 144 9.06 -14.62 9.28
C GLY A 144 9.59 -14.46 10.69
N GLY A 145 10.68 -13.70 10.87
CA GLY A 145 11.35 -13.48 12.16
C GLY A 145 10.63 -12.53 13.12
N TYR A 146 9.38 -12.16 12.85
CA TYR A 146 8.57 -11.31 13.70
C TYR A 146 7.31 -12.02 14.19
N LEU A 147 6.91 -11.68 15.40
CA LEU A 147 5.57 -11.96 15.90
C LEU A 147 4.68 -10.76 15.60
N GLY A 148 3.52 -11.00 15.01
CA GLY A 148 2.48 -10.01 14.79
C GLY A 148 1.46 -10.02 15.92
N LYS A 149 0.76 -8.89 16.07
CA LYS A 149 -0.34 -8.76 17.03
C LYS A 149 -1.42 -7.84 16.49
N TYR A 150 -2.65 -8.12 16.91
CA TYR A 150 -3.77 -7.21 16.71
C TYR A 150 -3.70 -6.03 17.68
N SER A 151 -4.22 -4.89 17.24
CA SER A 151 -4.32 -3.67 18.03
C SER A 151 -5.63 -2.96 17.70
N LEU A 152 -6.31 -2.46 18.73
CA LEU A 152 -7.49 -1.63 18.60
C LEU A 152 -7.12 -0.20 18.97
N LEU A 153 -7.12 0.68 17.98
CA LEU A 153 -6.62 2.05 18.10
C LEU A 153 -7.68 3.06 17.66
N PRO A 154 -7.70 4.29 18.19
CA PRO A 154 -8.59 5.32 17.66
C PRO A 154 -8.34 5.56 16.16
N TYR A 155 -9.41 5.68 15.38
CA TYR A 155 -9.29 5.82 13.92
C TYR A 155 -8.56 7.11 13.50
N TYR A 156 -8.71 8.19 14.27
CA TYR A 156 -8.04 9.46 13.98
C TYR A 156 -6.50 9.33 14.06
N ASP A 157 -5.96 8.45 14.92
CA ASP A 157 -4.52 8.21 14.99
C ASP A 157 -4.01 7.53 13.72
N LYS A 158 -4.79 6.60 13.16
CA LYS A 158 -4.46 5.97 11.86
C LYS A 158 -4.59 6.92 10.69
N LEU A 159 -5.54 7.85 10.73
CA LEU A 159 -5.58 8.93 9.74
C LEU A 159 -4.33 9.81 9.84
N LYS A 160 -3.88 10.17 11.04
CA LYS A 160 -2.66 10.96 11.24
C LYS A 160 -1.40 10.23 10.75
N GLU A 161 -1.31 8.92 10.97
CA GLU A 161 -0.23 8.10 10.45
C GLU A 161 -0.23 8.08 8.91
N TYR A 162 -1.32 7.61 8.29
CA TYR A 162 -1.33 7.35 6.85
C TYR A 162 -1.55 8.60 5.99
N ARG A 163 -2.53 9.43 6.32
CA ARG A 163 -2.89 10.62 5.52
C ARG A 163 -1.90 11.76 5.73
N ASP A 164 -1.49 11.98 6.99
CA ASP A 164 -0.71 13.17 7.35
C ASP A 164 0.79 12.91 7.28
N SER A 165 1.28 11.89 7.99
CA SER A 165 2.71 11.58 8.00
C SER A 165 3.17 10.89 6.72
N GLU A 166 2.46 9.85 6.29
CA GLU A 166 2.81 9.06 5.11
C GLU A 166 2.30 9.65 3.79
N GLN A 167 1.47 10.70 3.82
CA GLN A 167 0.95 11.37 2.62
C GLN A 167 0.21 10.42 1.66
N ARG A 168 -0.46 9.41 2.20
CA ARG A 168 -1.19 8.40 1.42
C ARG A 168 -2.64 8.78 1.30
N ASP A 169 -3.14 8.64 0.09
CA ASP A 169 -4.57 8.70 -0.16
C ASP A 169 -5.23 7.47 0.47
N ILE A 170 -6.46 7.65 0.98
CA ILE A 170 -7.16 6.57 1.68
C ILE A 170 -8.48 6.27 0.96
N TRP A 171 -8.66 5.00 0.63
CA TRP A 171 -9.93 4.45 0.18
C TRP A 171 -10.62 3.73 1.35
N GLU A 172 -11.88 4.09 1.59
CA GLU A 172 -12.75 3.45 2.56
C GLU A 172 -13.84 2.66 1.81
N TYR A 173 -13.93 1.36 2.06
CA TYR A 173 -14.94 0.47 1.50
C TYR A 173 -15.89 0.03 2.62
N ASP A 174 -17.05 0.67 2.69
CA ASP A 174 -18.05 0.30 3.70
C ASP A 174 -18.60 -1.08 3.36
N LEU A 175 -18.59 -1.98 4.35
CA LEU A 175 -18.93 -3.38 4.15
C LEU A 175 -20.42 -3.60 4.41
N ASN A 176 -21.05 -4.51 3.67
CA ASN A 176 -22.42 -4.95 3.87
C ASN A 176 -22.56 -5.99 5.00
N LEU A 177 -21.72 -5.92 6.02
CA LEU A 177 -21.85 -6.75 7.21
C LEU A 177 -23.06 -6.31 8.03
N THR A 178 -23.81 -7.27 8.54
CA THR A 178 -24.86 -7.01 9.52
C THR A 178 -24.24 -6.62 10.86
N ARG A 179 -25.06 -6.03 11.74
CA ARG A 179 -24.67 -5.73 13.12
C ARG A 179 -24.23 -6.99 13.87
N SER A 180 -24.89 -8.12 13.64
CA SER A 180 -24.54 -9.41 14.26
C SER A 180 -23.15 -9.90 13.83
N GLU A 181 -22.88 -9.85 12.52
CA GLU A 181 -21.59 -10.24 11.94
C GLU A 181 -20.46 -9.32 12.46
N THR A 182 -20.69 -8.01 12.48
CA THR A 182 -19.73 -7.02 13.00
C THR A 182 -19.43 -7.29 14.49
N ARG A 183 -20.46 -7.57 15.30
CA ARG A 183 -20.31 -7.87 16.73
C ARG A 183 -19.61 -9.21 16.97
N ARG A 184 -19.82 -10.20 16.10
CA ARG A 184 -19.10 -11.49 16.15
C ARG A 184 -17.60 -11.28 15.91
N MET A 185 -17.24 -10.53 14.88
CA MET A 185 -15.85 -10.14 14.61
C MET A 185 -15.24 -9.39 15.79
N PHE A 186 -15.95 -8.39 16.33
CA PHE A 186 -15.47 -7.62 17.49
C PHE A 186 -15.25 -8.48 18.73
N ARG A 187 -16.17 -9.39 19.04
CA ARG A 187 -15.99 -10.36 20.13
C ARG A 187 -14.71 -11.17 19.94
N HIS A 188 -14.44 -11.62 18.72
CA HIS A 188 -13.25 -12.42 18.47
C HIS A 188 -11.95 -11.60 18.58
N ILE A 189 -11.95 -10.33 18.18
CA ILE A 189 -10.81 -9.43 18.38
C ILE A 189 -10.47 -9.28 19.86
N TRP A 190 -11.47 -9.29 20.75
CA TRP A 190 -11.24 -9.33 22.19
C TRP A 190 -10.51 -10.62 22.63
N GLU A 191 -10.88 -11.78 22.07
CA GLU A 191 -10.21 -13.06 22.36
C GLU A 191 -8.75 -13.09 21.88
N LEU A 192 -8.45 -12.33 20.84
CA LEU A 192 -7.10 -12.19 20.27
C LEU A 192 -6.24 -11.16 21.01
N ASN A 193 -6.77 -10.52 22.07
CA ASN A 193 -6.00 -9.55 22.83
C ASN A 193 -4.77 -10.20 23.47
N ASN A 194 -3.59 -9.60 23.25
CA ASN A 194 -2.28 -10.10 23.66
C ASN A 194 -1.87 -11.47 23.06
N ILE A 195 -2.60 -12.00 22.08
CA ILE A 195 -2.20 -13.21 21.35
C ILE A 195 -1.23 -12.84 20.25
N GLN A 196 -0.12 -13.59 20.16
CA GLN A 196 0.91 -13.38 19.15
C GLN A 196 0.87 -14.48 18.09
N THR A 197 1.02 -14.08 16.83
CA THR A 197 1.03 -14.99 15.67
C THR A 197 2.26 -14.73 14.83
N ASN A 198 2.74 -15.73 14.09
CA ASN A 198 3.89 -15.51 13.21
C ASN A 198 3.53 -14.47 12.13
N TYR A 199 4.42 -13.50 11.92
CA TYR A 199 4.25 -12.46 10.91
C TYR A 199 5.17 -12.74 9.72
N TYR A 200 4.58 -12.96 8.55
CA TYR A 200 5.30 -13.13 7.29
C TYR A 200 4.89 -12.04 6.32
N PHE A 201 5.87 -11.35 5.71
CA PHE A 201 5.60 -10.17 4.89
C PHE A 201 4.73 -10.47 3.65
N PHE A 202 4.96 -11.62 3.00
CA PHE A 202 4.21 -11.99 1.80
C PHE A 202 2.90 -12.71 2.10
N THR A 203 2.82 -13.52 3.16
CA THR A 203 1.69 -14.45 3.38
C THR A 203 0.83 -14.02 4.58
N GLN A 204 1.32 -14.19 5.82
CA GLN A 204 0.60 -13.82 7.04
C GLN A 204 0.89 -12.37 7.46
N ASN A 205 0.54 -11.44 6.59
CA ASN A 205 0.69 -10.00 6.83
C ASN A 205 -0.61 -9.35 7.31
N CYS A 206 -0.58 -8.04 7.51
CA CYS A 206 -1.74 -7.24 7.90
C CYS A 206 -3.02 -7.49 7.10
N SER A 207 -2.88 -7.70 5.79
CA SER A 207 -4.02 -7.82 4.89
C SER A 207 -4.63 -9.21 4.96
N TYR A 208 -3.81 -10.24 5.16
CA TYR A 208 -4.28 -11.60 5.43
C TYR A 208 -5.13 -11.69 6.69
N GLU A 209 -4.65 -11.08 7.77
CA GLU A 209 -5.37 -11.02 9.04
C GLU A 209 -6.72 -10.29 8.93
N MET A 210 -6.82 -9.26 8.07
CA MET A 210 -8.10 -8.62 7.80
C MET A 210 -9.08 -9.55 7.08
N LEU A 211 -8.61 -10.37 6.12
CA LEU A 211 -9.46 -11.38 5.47
C LEU A 211 -9.97 -12.40 6.50
N TRP A 212 -9.10 -12.82 7.41
CA TRP A 212 -9.44 -13.73 8.50
C TRP A 212 -10.57 -13.17 9.37
N LEU A 213 -10.47 -11.90 9.78
CA LEU A 213 -11.52 -11.23 10.55
C LEU A 213 -12.85 -11.11 9.79
N LEU A 214 -12.82 -10.90 8.48
CA LEU A 214 -14.03 -10.87 7.65
C LEU A 214 -14.72 -12.25 7.58
N GLU A 215 -13.95 -13.33 7.46
CA GLU A 215 -14.47 -14.70 7.52
C GLU A 215 -15.03 -15.04 8.91
N VAL A 216 -14.44 -14.54 9.99
CA VAL A 216 -15.05 -14.66 11.33
C VAL A 216 -16.39 -13.93 11.39
N ALA A 217 -16.46 -12.72 10.82
CA ALA A 217 -17.69 -11.94 10.79
C ALA A 217 -18.79 -12.74 10.06
N ARG A 218 -18.47 -13.25 8.86
CA ARG A 218 -19.36 -13.99 7.98
C ARG A 218 -18.72 -15.35 7.59
N PRO A 219 -18.97 -16.43 8.34
CA PRO A 219 -18.33 -17.74 8.07
C PRO A 219 -18.69 -18.38 6.73
N SER A 220 -19.64 -17.84 5.98
CA SER A 220 -20.03 -18.34 4.66
C SER A 220 -19.15 -17.83 3.51
N ILE A 221 -18.20 -16.93 3.78
CA ILE A 221 -17.22 -16.46 2.79
C ILE A 221 -15.86 -17.12 3.03
N GLU A 222 -15.09 -17.30 1.95
CA GLU A 222 -13.77 -17.95 1.97
C GLU A 222 -12.75 -17.10 1.21
N LEU A 223 -12.52 -15.87 1.67
CA LEU A 223 -11.64 -14.89 1.01
C LEU A 223 -10.18 -15.34 0.96
N ARG A 224 -9.71 -16.04 1.99
CA ARG A 224 -8.28 -16.42 2.13
C ARG A 224 -7.87 -17.49 1.12
N LYS A 225 -8.81 -18.31 0.64
CA LYS A 225 -8.52 -19.40 -0.32
C LYS A 225 -8.10 -18.90 -1.70
N GLU A 226 -8.37 -17.65 -2.01
CA GLU A 226 -7.99 -16.99 -3.27
C GLU A 226 -6.50 -16.63 -3.30
N PHE A 227 -5.80 -16.74 -2.15
CA PHE A 227 -4.39 -16.40 -2.00
C PHE A 227 -3.54 -17.64 -1.72
N THR A 228 -2.71 -18.03 -2.68
CA THR A 228 -1.85 -19.23 -2.55
C THR A 228 -0.44 -18.89 -2.04
N PHE A 229 0.24 -17.95 -2.69
CA PHE A 229 1.67 -17.68 -2.45
C PHE A 229 1.93 -16.38 -1.71
N GLN A 230 1.02 -15.41 -1.83
CA GLN A 230 1.16 -14.09 -1.24
C GLN A 230 -0.20 -13.41 -1.11
N VAL A 231 -0.27 -12.42 -0.23
CA VAL A 231 -1.44 -11.59 0.04
C VAL A 231 -1.02 -10.14 -0.13
N ILE A 232 -1.37 -9.57 -1.29
CA ILE A 232 -1.05 -8.18 -1.60
C ILE A 232 -2.20 -7.29 -1.14
N PRO A 233 -1.94 -6.16 -0.43
CA PRO A 233 -3.00 -5.35 0.17
C PRO A 233 -4.10 -4.86 -0.78
N PHE A 234 -3.79 -4.50 -2.03
CA PHE A 234 -4.84 -4.06 -2.97
C PHE A 234 -5.67 -5.24 -3.51
N GLU A 235 -5.11 -6.46 -3.54
CA GLU A 235 -5.83 -7.67 -3.96
C GLU A 235 -6.93 -8.04 -2.95
N THR A 236 -6.73 -7.78 -1.66
CA THR A 236 -7.78 -8.03 -0.66
C THR A 236 -9.02 -7.15 -0.87
N VAL A 237 -8.85 -5.97 -1.46
CA VAL A 237 -9.96 -5.11 -1.89
C VAL A 237 -10.69 -5.71 -3.11
N HIS A 238 -9.96 -6.26 -4.08
CA HIS A 238 -10.56 -6.99 -5.20
C HIS A 238 -11.38 -8.19 -4.72
N GLU A 239 -10.85 -8.95 -3.77
CA GLU A 239 -11.57 -10.11 -3.22
C GLU A 239 -12.79 -9.70 -2.38
N ALA A 240 -12.70 -8.62 -1.60
CA ALA A 240 -13.87 -8.08 -0.91
C ALA A 240 -14.97 -7.63 -1.89
N LYS A 241 -14.60 -7.09 -3.06
CA LYS A 241 -15.55 -6.77 -4.13
C LYS A 241 -16.17 -8.03 -4.73
N LYS A 242 -15.35 -9.02 -5.09
CA LYS A 242 -15.75 -10.27 -5.74
C LYS A 242 -16.74 -11.04 -4.85
N ALA A 243 -16.49 -11.07 -3.54
CA ALA A 243 -17.38 -11.66 -2.54
C ALA A 243 -18.64 -10.82 -2.24
N GLY A 244 -18.84 -9.70 -2.94
CA GLY A 244 -20.02 -8.84 -2.78
C GLY A 244 -20.08 -8.16 -1.41
N LEU A 245 -18.94 -7.93 -0.74
CA LEU A 245 -18.92 -7.33 0.59
C LEU A 245 -19.04 -5.80 0.56
N ILE A 246 -18.66 -5.16 -0.54
CA ILE A 246 -18.56 -3.69 -0.60
C ILE A 246 -19.92 -3.09 -0.91
N LYS A 247 -20.45 -2.29 0.03
CA LYS A 247 -21.71 -1.54 -0.09
C LYS A 247 -21.52 -0.17 -0.71
N SER A 248 -20.52 0.57 -0.26
CA SER A 248 -20.20 1.92 -0.73
C SER A 248 -18.71 2.21 -0.61
N MET A 249 -18.24 3.22 -1.34
CA MET A 249 -16.84 3.60 -1.40
C MET A 249 -16.70 5.10 -1.12
N SER A 250 -15.68 5.49 -0.36
CA SER A 250 -15.33 6.89 -0.19
C SER A 250 -13.83 7.12 -0.24
N TYR A 251 -13.44 8.28 -0.75
CA TYR A 251 -12.05 8.70 -0.90
C TYR A 251 -11.71 9.80 0.11
N ARG A 252 -10.54 9.71 0.72
CA ARG A 252 -9.95 10.78 1.51
C ARG A 252 -8.62 11.20 0.91
N PRO A 253 -8.48 12.47 0.51
CA PRO A 253 -7.22 12.97 -0.02
C PRO A 253 -6.15 13.05 1.08
N SER A 254 -4.94 12.68 0.70
CA SER A 254 -3.72 12.92 1.47
C SER A 254 -3.43 14.42 1.65
N LYS A 255 -2.54 14.75 2.59
CA LYS A 255 -1.98 16.11 2.67
C LYS A 255 -1.32 16.54 1.36
N ARG A 256 -0.63 15.61 0.69
CA ARG A 256 -0.03 15.88 -0.61
C ARG A 256 -1.08 16.25 -1.65
N ALA A 257 -2.15 15.48 -1.80
CA ALA A 257 -3.22 15.76 -2.75
C ALA A 257 -3.89 17.13 -2.50
N LYS A 258 -4.05 17.52 -1.24
CA LYS A 258 -4.55 18.85 -0.88
C LYS A 258 -3.59 19.98 -1.26
N LEU A 259 -2.30 19.84 -0.93
CA LEU A 259 -1.28 20.85 -1.24
C LEU A 259 -1.10 21.03 -2.75
N LEU A 260 -1.07 19.93 -3.51
CA LEU A 260 -1.08 19.97 -4.98
C LEU A 260 -2.33 20.66 -5.54
N LYS A 261 -3.50 20.50 -4.88
CA LYS A 261 -4.68 21.25 -5.31
C LYS A 261 -4.50 22.74 -5.07
N TYR A 262 -3.95 23.16 -3.93
CA TYR A 262 -3.63 24.57 -3.68
C TYR A 262 -2.60 25.14 -4.65
N GLU A 263 -1.63 24.34 -5.09
CA GLU A 263 -0.65 24.75 -6.11
C GLU A 263 -1.31 25.20 -7.42
N THR A 264 -2.42 24.54 -7.80
CA THR A 264 -3.19 24.92 -9.00
C THR A 264 -4.12 26.13 -8.79
N LEU A 265 -4.40 26.50 -7.54
CA LEU A 265 -5.32 27.59 -7.17
C LEU A 265 -4.59 28.89 -6.77
N ILE A 266 -3.41 28.76 -6.16
CA ILE A 266 -2.58 29.90 -5.77
C ILE A 266 -1.92 30.45 -7.04
N ASN A 267 -2.03 31.76 -7.24
CA ASN A 267 -1.36 32.41 -8.35
C ASN A 267 0.16 32.22 -8.22
N LYS A 268 0.86 31.94 -9.33
CA LYS A 268 2.32 31.74 -9.37
C LYS A 268 3.11 32.82 -8.62
N LYS A 269 2.63 34.07 -8.60
CA LYS A 269 3.26 35.18 -7.81
C LYS A 269 3.34 34.89 -6.30
N PHE A 270 2.43 34.08 -5.76
CA PHE A 270 2.26 33.84 -4.32
C PHE A 270 2.52 32.39 -3.92
N ILE A 271 2.97 31.53 -4.84
CA ILE A 271 3.02 30.08 -4.61
C ILE A 271 4.00 29.67 -3.50
N GLU A 272 5.08 30.43 -3.31
CA GLU A 272 6.05 30.20 -2.26
C GLU A 272 5.59 30.69 -0.88
N TYR A 273 4.57 31.56 -0.81
CA TYR A 273 4.17 32.22 0.44
C TYR A 273 3.80 31.24 1.57
N PRO A 274 3.07 30.13 1.29
CA PRO A 274 2.83 29.12 2.31
C PRO A 274 4.10 28.53 2.94
N ILE A 275 5.15 28.32 2.14
CA ILE A 275 6.43 27.78 2.60
C ILE A 275 7.13 28.84 3.45
N LEU A 276 7.22 30.07 2.95
CA LEU A 276 7.84 31.20 3.66
C LEU A 276 7.18 31.51 5.01
N LEU A 277 5.85 31.38 5.10
CA LEU A 277 5.11 31.52 6.35
C LEU A 277 5.45 30.44 7.37
N VAL A 278 5.62 29.18 6.91
CA VAL A 278 5.94 28.05 7.80
C VAL A 278 7.39 28.10 8.26
N ASP A 279 8.31 28.45 7.36
CA ASP A 279 9.74 28.60 7.66
C ASP A 279 10.04 29.85 8.50
N GLY A 280 9.07 30.76 8.65
CA GLY A 280 9.16 31.94 9.49
C GLY A 280 9.91 33.12 8.84
N THR A 281 10.17 33.05 7.53
CA THR A 281 10.77 34.12 6.74
C THR A 281 9.74 35.20 6.35
N MET A 282 8.46 34.85 6.39
CA MET A 282 7.32 35.76 6.20
C MET A 282 6.36 35.68 7.40
N TYR A 283 5.64 36.76 7.66
CA TYR A 283 4.63 36.81 8.73
C TYR A 283 3.21 36.89 8.18
N VAL A 284 2.26 36.34 8.93
CA VAL A 284 0.83 36.36 8.56
C VAL A 284 0.30 37.78 8.29
N LYS A 285 0.84 38.79 9.00
CA LYS A 285 0.48 40.21 8.78
C LYS A 285 0.82 40.68 7.36
N ASP A 286 1.88 40.15 6.76
CA ASP A 286 2.36 40.53 5.43
C ASP A 286 1.36 40.08 4.36
N ILE A 287 0.66 38.96 4.59
CA ILE A 287 -0.45 38.53 3.74
C ILE A 287 -1.71 39.34 4.01
N MET A 288 -2.06 39.52 5.27
CA MET A 288 -3.35 40.12 5.66
C MET A 288 -3.43 41.60 5.26
N GLN A 289 -2.32 42.34 5.39
CA GLN A 289 -2.27 43.79 5.13
C GLN A 289 -1.98 44.13 3.67
N ASN A 290 -1.47 43.19 2.87
CA ASN A 290 -1.17 43.43 1.47
C ASN A 290 -2.46 43.59 0.65
N LYS A 291 -2.64 44.75 0.02
CA LYS A 291 -3.82 45.09 -0.78
C LYS A 291 -3.77 44.48 -2.19
N ASP A 292 -2.59 44.08 -2.66
CA ASP A 292 -2.38 43.49 -3.98
C ASP A 292 -2.74 42.00 -4.02
N ILE A 293 -3.02 41.38 -2.87
CA ILE A 293 -3.44 39.99 -2.78
C ILE A 293 -4.98 39.95 -2.72
N PRO A 294 -5.67 39.40 -3.74
CA PRO A 294 -7.12 39.21 -3.68
C PRO A 294 -7.54 38.37 -2.48
N ILE A 295 -8.76 38.59 -1.99
CA ILE A 295 -9.27 37.91 -0.79
C ILE A 295 -9.20 36.37 -0.91
N GLU A 296 -9.55 35.81 -2.07
CA GLU A 296 -9.44 34.37 -2.34
C GLU A 296 -7.99 33.88 -2.25
N GLN A 297 -7.05 34.63 -2.80
CA GLN A 297 -5.63 34.26 -2.73
C GLN A 297 -5.12 34.28 -1.29
N LYS A 298 -5.53 35.26 -0.46
CA LYS A 298 -5.23 35.24 0.98
C LYS A 298 -5.78 33.98 1.65
N ARG A 299 -7.01 33.56 1.30
CA ARG A 299 -7.62 32.34 1.84
C ARG A 299 -6.79 31.10 1.45
N TYR A 300 -6.49 30.92 0.17
CA TYR A 300 -5.69 29.78 -0.31
C TYR A 300 -4.28 29.75 0.28
N ILE A 301 -3.59 30.89 0.35
CA ILE A 301 -2.26 30.97 0.96
C ILE A 301 -2.30 30.50 2.41
N LEU A 302 -3.25 30.99 3.22
CA LEU A 302 -3.34 30.61 4.63
C LEU A 302 -3.78 29.16 4.81
N GLU A 303 -4.68 28.65 3.99
CA GLU A 303 -5.11 27.25 4.03
C GLU A 303 -3.99 26.29 3.63
N ALA A 304 -3.27 26.59 2.55
CA ALA A 304 -2.08 25.85 2.14
C ALA A 304 -0.98 25.91 3.22
N SER A 305 -0.82 27.06 3.87
CA SER A 305 0.12 27.21 5.00
C SER A 305 -0.23 26.30 6.16
N ILE A 306 -1.52 26.16 6.49
CA ILE A 306 -1.99 25.26 7.55
C ILE A 306 -1.70 23.81 7.17
N GLU A 307 -2.06 23.39 5.95
CA GLU A 307 -1.81 22.03 5.49
C GLU A 307 -0.30 21.69 5.44
N TYR A 308 0.52 22.64 4.98
CA TYR A 308 1.99 22.51 4.92
C TYR A 308 2.62 22.52 6.32
N LEU A 309 2.13 23.35 7.25
CA LEU A 309 2.59 23.39 8.64
C LEU A 309 2.34 22.05 9.34
N GLU A 310 1.13 21.51 9.20
CA GLU A 310 0.78 20.20 9.75
C GLU A 310 1.64 19.08 9.15
N TYR A 311 1.94 19.14 7.85
CA TYR A 311 2.87 18.22 7.19
C TYR A 311 4.30 18.34 7.74
N SER A 312 4.82 19.56 7.85
CA SER A 312 6.16 19.82 8.38
C SER A 312 6.28 19.37 9.84
N PHE A 313 5.22 19.51 10.63
CA PHE A 313 5.14 18.95 11.98
C PHE A 313 5.10 17.42 11.98
N SER A 314 4.31 16.77 11.10
CA SER A 314 4.26 15.30 11.03
C SER A 314 5.56 14.67 10.56
N LYS A 315 6.38 15.39 9.79
CA LYS A 315 7.76 15.01 9.41
C LYS A 315 8.82 15.43 10.43
N SER A 316 8.44 15.89 11.62
CA SER A 316 9.35 16.34 12.68
C SER A 316 10.30 17.48 12.26
N LYS A 317 9.97 18.23 11.19
CA LYS A 317 10.73 19.41 10.74
C LYS A 317 10.47 20.63 11.60
N VAL A 318 9.32 20.65 12.29
CA VAL A 318 8.88 21.75 13.13
C VAL A 318 8.68 21.29 14.58
N LYS A 319 9.15 22.08 15.54
CA LYS A 319 8.95 21.80 16.98
C LYS A 319 7.50 22.05 17.39
N LYS A 320 6.97 21.21 18.29
CA LYS A 320 5.58 21.28 18.78
C LYS A 320 5.15 22.68 19.25
N LYS A 321 5.99 23.40 20.01
CA LYS A 321 5.66 24.74 20.50
C LYS A 321 5.42 25.73 19.35
N TYR A 322 6.36 25.80 18.41
CA TYR A 322 6.23 26.66 17.23
C TYR A 322 5.03 26.27 16.36
N TYR A 323 4.84 24.96 16.15
CA TYR A 323 3.67 24.44 15.45
C TYR A 323 2.35 24.96 16.04
N LEU A 324 2.15 24.82 17.35
CA LEU A 324 0.91 25.26 18.01
C LEU A 324 0.70 26.77 17.90
N GLU A 325 1.76 27.56 18.10
CA GLU A 325 1.70 29.02 18.01
C GLU A 325 1.36 29.49 16.58
N LEU A 326 2.06 28.96 15.57
CA LEU A 326 1.82 29.33 14.18
C LEU A 326 0.48 28.80 13.67
N PHE A 327 0.09 27.58 14.03
CA PHE A 327 -1.21 27.01 13.68
C PHE A 327 -2.35 27.87 14.20
N HIS A 328 -2.27 28.32 15.47
CA HIS A 328 -3.25 29.24 16.04
C HIS A 328 -3.28 30.58 15.29
N LYS A 329 -2.12 31.16 14.96
CA LYS A 329 -2.03 32.41 14.18
C LYS A 329 -2.64 32.29 12.78
N LEU A 330 -2.32 31.21 12.06
CA LEU A 330 -2.82 30.96 10.71
C LEU A 330 -4.34 30.75 10.71
N THR A 331 -4.84 29.85 11.56
CA THR A 331 -6.27 29.54 11.66
C THR A 331 -7.10 30.75 12.10
N THR A 332 -6.61 31.52 13.08
CA THR A 332 -7.29 32.74 13.54
C THR A 332 -7.40 33.80 12.43
N ASN A 333 -6.33 34.03 11.67
CA ASN A 333 -6.37 34.99 10.56
C ASN A 333 -7.18 34.47 9.37
N ARG A 334 -7.11 33.17 9.08
CA ARG A 334 -7.94 32.54 8.06
C ARG A 334 -9.43 32.70 8.37
N ALA A 335 -9.84 32.52 9.63
CA ALA A 335 -11.24 32.68 10.04
C ALA A 335 -11.77 34.10 9.79
N LYS A 336 -10.94 35.14 9.95
CA LYS A 336 -11.32 36.54 9.68
C LYS A 336 -11.64 36.82 8.21
N LEU A 337 -11.16 35.99 7.29
CA LEU A 337 -11.42 36.17 5.86
C LEU A 337 -12.80 35.66 5.44
N GLY A 338 -13.61 35.09 6.34
CA GLY A 338 -14.95 34.59 6.05
C GLY A 338 -14.98 33.25 5.30
N LEU A 339 -16.17 32.84 4.87
CA LEU A 339 -16.37 31.59 4.11
C LEU A 339 -15.69 31.67 2.75
N GLY A 340 -14.82 30.69 2.46
CA GLY A 340 -14.20 30.50 1.14
C GLY A 340 -14.92 29.42 0.34
N GLU A 341 -14.55 29.29 -0.93
CA GLU A 341 -15.03 28.19 -1.76
C GLU A 341 -14.48 26.85 -1.25
N LYS A 342 -15.31 25.81 -1.29
CA LYS A 342 -14.88 24.47 -0.93
C LYS A 342 -14.00 23.93 -2.05
N ILE A 343 -12.74 23.61 -1.74
CA ILE A 343 -11.86 22.99 -2.73
C ILE A 343 -12.36 21.59 -3.11
N GLU A 344 -12.49 21.35 -4.41
CA GLU A 344 -12.78 20.03 -4.96
C GLU A 344 -11.47 19.38 -5.43
N ILE A 345 -11.13 18.26 -4.80
CA ILE A 345 -9.96 17.46 -5.15
C ILE A 345 -10.44 16.32 -6.03
N LYS A 346 -9.90 16.25 -7.25
CA LYS A 346 -10.21 15.18 -8.20
C LYS A 346 -9.89 13.83 -7.55
N THR A 347 -10.90 12.98 -7.47
CA THR A 347 -10.72 11.63 -6.92
C THR A 347 -9.91 10.81 -7.94
N PRO A 348 -8.79 10.18 -7.54
CA PRO A 348 -8.00 9.35 -8.43
C PRO A 348 -8.78 8.07 -8.82
N PRO A 349 -8.34 7.34 -9.85
CA PRO A 349 -8.86 6.01 -10.13
C PRO A 349 -8.81 5.12 -8.88
N ASN A 350 -9.91 4.40 -8.64
CA ASN A 350 -10.01 3.53 -7.47
C ASN A 350 -9.17 2.25 -7.65
N PRO A 351 -8.38 1.82 -6.66
CA PRO A 351 -7.62 0.55 -6.69
C PRO A 351 -8.45 -0.69 -7.02
N ILE A 352 -9.75 -0.69 -6.70
CA ILE A 352 -10.69 -1.74 -7.10
C ILE A 352 -10.90 -1.88 -8.61
N GLN A 353 -10.43 -0.89 -9.37
CA GLN A 353 -10.41 -0.85 -10.82
C GLN A 353 -9.01 -1.10 -11.37
N SER A 354 -8.00 -1.42 -10.55
CA SER A 354 -6.69 -1.82 -11.03
C SER A 354 -6.76 -3.18 -11.73
N HIS A 355 -5.74 -3.51 -12.54
CA HIS A 355 -5.54 -4.90 -12.91
C HIS A 355 -5.10 -5.72 -11.68
N LYS A 356 -5.20 -7.03 -11.80
CA LYS A 356 -4.73 -7.99 -10.80
C LYS A 356 -3.19 -8.08 -10.73
N ALA A 357 -2.65 -8.57 -9.62
CA ALA A 357 -1.20 -8.58 -9.37
C ALA A 357 -0.41 -9.61 -10.17
N VAL A 358 -0.96 -10.81 -10.41
CA VAL A 358 -0.27 -11.84 -11.20
C VAL A 358 -0.48 -11.53 -12.66
N ARG A 359 0.59 -11.54 -13.47
CA ARG A 359 0.54 -11.36 -14.92
C ARG A 359 1.12 -12.56 -15.62
N THR A 360 0.43 -13.07 -16.64
CA THR A 360 1.04 -13.89 -17.69
C THR A 360 1.14 -13.10 -18.98
N THR A 361 2.22 -13.34 -19.72
CA THR A 361 2.50 -12.68 -20.99
C THR A 361 2.69 -13.74 -22.07
N PHE A 362 1.99 -13.58 -23.18
CA PHE A 362 2.29 -14.25 -24.44
C PHE A 362 2.62 -13.17 -25.46
N GLY A 363 3.62 -13.39 -26.32
CA GLY A 363 3.97 -12.40 -27.31
C GLY A 363 4.62 -12.98 -28.54
N ILE A 364 4.66 -12.15 -29.58
CA ILE A 364 5.42 -12.40 -30.80
C ILE A 364 6.20 -11.14 -31.15
N GLY A 365 7.27 -11.29 -31.92
CA GLY A 365 8.08 -10.15 -32.31
C GLY A 365 9.11 -10.49 -33.35
N SER A 366 9.97 -9.51 -33.62
CA SER A 366 11.13 -9.68 -34.46
C SER A 366 12.36 -9.03 -33.84
N ARG A 367 13.47 -9.76 -33.88
CA ARG A 367 14.81 -9.25 -33.53
C ARG A 367 15.75 -9.54 -34.68
N GLU A 368 16.39 -8.51 -35.20
CA GLU A 368 17.28 -8.61 -36.38
C GLU A 368 16.66 -9.40 -37.54
N ASN A 369 15.40 -9.11 -37.85
CA ASN A 369 14.58 -9.79 -38.88
C ASN A 369 14.27 -11.29 -38.61
N ASN A 370 14.62 -11.83 -37.44
CA ASN A 370 14.19 -13.17 -37.04
C ASN A 370 12.88 -13.10 -36.28
N PHE A 371 11.96 -14.04 -36.54
CA PHE A 371 10.74 -14.17 -35.76
C PHE A 371 11.05 -14.74 -34.36
N ILE A 372 10.41 -14.18 -33.35
CA ILE A 372 10.56 -14.58 -31.94
C ILE A 372 9.19 -14.71 -31.30
N SER A 373 8.99 -15.78 -30.52
CA SER A 373 7.87 -15.94 -29.61
C SER A 373 8.31 -15.65 -28.17
N TYR A 374 7.42 -15.05 -27.37
CA TYR A 374 7.69 -14.69 -25.98
C TYR A 374 6.66 -15.34 -25.04
N LEU A 375 7.14 -15.81 -23.89
CA LEU A 375 6.31 -16.30 -22.81
C LEU A 375 6.84 -15.77 -21.49
N GLY A 376 5.97 -15.21 -20.65
CA GLY A 376 6.38 -14.67 -19.37
C GLY A 376 5.35 -14.85 -18.26
N ILE A 377 5.84 -14.78 -17.03
CA ILE A 377 5.04 -14.78 -15.81
C ILE A 377 5.66 -13.84 -14.79
N ARG A 378 4.80 -13.02 -14.18
CA ARG A 378 5.13 -12.17 -13.04
C ARG A 378 4.14 -12.44 -11.91
N PRO A 379 4.55 -13.02 -10.78
CA PRO A 379 3.64 -13.34 -9.69
C PRO A 379 3.16 -12.10 -8.93
N ALA A 380 3.93 -11.01 -8.87
CA ALA A 380 3.64 -9.91 -7.95
C ALA A 380 3.57 -8.54 -8.61
N TYR A 381 2.49 -7.82 -8.25
CA TYR A 381 2.30 -6.38 -8.37
C TYR A 381 2.34 -5.86 -9.83
N HIS A 382 2.95 -4.71 -10.10
CA HIS A 382 2.86 -3.99 -11.38
C HIS A 382 4.16 -3.27 -11.75
N ASP A 383 4.38 -3.11 -13.05
CA ASP A 383 5.48 -2.31 -13.61
C ASP A 383 4.98 -0.97 -14.21
N LEU A 384 5.91 -0.17 -14.71
CA LEU A 384 5.61 1.12 -15.37
C LEU A 384 5.10 0.95 -16.82
N GLU A 385 5.19 -0.24 -17.41
CA GLU A 385 4.68 -0.56 -18.75
C GLU A 385 3.21 -1.03 -18.70
N ASP A 386 2.77 -1.55 -17.56
CA ASP A 386 1.38 -1.89 -17.30
C ASP A 386 0.49 -0.64 -17.22
N SER A 387 -0.82 -0.82 -17.42
CA SER A 387 -1.79 0.23 -17.14
C SER A 387 -1.72 0.65 -15.66
N ASN A 388 -1.30 1.89 -15.39
CA ASN A 388 -1.30 2.48 -14.04
C ASN A 388 -2.70 2.81 -13.48
N TYR A 389 -3.79 2.62 -14.24
CA TYR A 389 -5.13 3.03 -13.80
C TYR A 389 -5.61 2.18 -12.61
N GLY A 390 -5.70 2.81 -11.43
CA GLY A 390 -5.98 2.19 -10.14
C GLY A 390 -4.74 2.08 -9.24
N PHE A 391 -3.55 2.37 -9.76
CA PHE A 391 -2.28 2.37 -9.03
C PHE A 391 -1.78 3.78 -8.76
N LEU A 392 -0.80 3.89 -7.86
CA LEU A 392 -0.11 5.15 -7.64
C LEU A 392 0.80 5.43 -8.83
N ARG A 393 0.73 6.65 -9.34
CA ARG A 393 1.52 7.09 -10.48
C ARG A 393 3.02 7.10 -10.17
N GLY A 394 3.84 6.60 -11.10
CA GLY A 394 5.29 6.63 -10.98
C GLY A 394 5.88 5.60 -10.02
N THR A 395 5.09 4.60 -9.61
CA THR A 395 5.58 3.45 -8.83
C THR A 395 5.72 2.22 -9.70
N GLN A 396 6.72 1.38 -9.44
CA GLN A 396 6.76 0.00 -9.89
C GLN A 396 7.35 -0.83 -8.77
N ILE A 397 6.80 -2.02 -8.61
CA ILE A 397 7.31 -3.01 -7.68
C ILE A 397 7.16 -4.34 -8.39
N GLU A 398 8.25 -5.06 -8.56
CA GLU A 398 8.23 -6.42 -9.10
C GLU A 398 9.05 -7.29 -8.17
N PHE A 399 8.41 -8.37 -7.71
CA PHE A 399 9.07 -9.46 -7.01
C PHE A 399 8.92 -10.68 -7.88
N LEU A 400 10.05 -11.13 -8.43
CA LEU A 400 10.10 -12.15 -9.46
C LEU A 400 9.42 -11.70 -10.76
N ASN A 401 10.10 -11.83 -11.88
CA ASN A 401 9.54 -11.80 -13.22
C ASN A 401 10.38 -12.74 -14.06
N PHE A 402 9.73 -13.54 -14.90
CA PHE A 402 10.42 -14.42 -15.84
C PHE A 402 9.86 -14.17 -17.22
N MET A 403 10.73 -13.84 -18.17
CA MET A 403 10.41 -13.71 -19.58
C MET A 403 11.37 -14.58 -20.37
N PHE A 404 10.81 -15.44 -21.22
CA PHE A 404 11.55 -16.32 -22.11
C PHE A 404 11.23 -15.97 -23.55
N SER A 405 12.22 -16.13 -24.41
CA SER A 405 12.04 -16.06 -25.87
C SER A 405 12.36 -17.41 -26.50
N TYR A 406 11.65 -17.72 -27.59
CA TYR A 406 11.89 -18.90 -28.40
C TYR A 406 12.05 -18.49 -29.86
N SER A 407 13.19 -18.85 -30.45
CA SER A 407 13.51 -18.62 -31.86
C SER A 407 14.54 -19.66 -32.34
N LYS A 408 14.43 -20.12 -33.59
CA LYS A 408 15.36 -21.09 -34.20
C LYS A 408 15.67 -22.29 -33.30
N GLU A 409 14.63 -22.88 -32.71
CA GLU A 409 14.72 -24.02 -31.79
C GLU A 409 15.49 -23.78 -30.48
N LYS A 410 15.82 -22.52 -30.17
CA LYS A 410 16.51 -22.12 -28.94
C LYS A 410 15.57 -21.37 -28.00
N LEU A 411 15.50 -21.82 -26.76
CA LEU A 411 14.85 -21.12 -25.66
C LEU A 411 15.90 -20.27 -24.93
N GLU A 412 15.64 -18.98 -24.77
CA GLU A 412 16.53 -18.05 -24.10
C GLU A 412 15.80 -17.28 -23.00
N VAL A 413 16.54 -16.84 -21.99
CA VAL A 413 16.03 -15.95 -20.94
C VAL A 413 16.16 -14.52 -21.45
N GLU A 414 15.05 -13.78 -21.45
CA GLU A 414 15.01 -12.35 -21.79
C GLU A 414 15.16 -11.48 -20.54
N ASP A 415 14.43 -11.87 -19.49
CA ASP A 415 14.44 -11.23 -18.19
C ASP A 415 14.17 -12.27 -17.10
N ALA A 416 14.94 -12.20 -16.03
CA ALA A 416 14.69 -12.91 -14.79
C ALA A 416 14.90 -11.93 -13.61
N THR A 417 13.95 -11.03 -13.40
CA THR A 417 14.01 -10.07 -12.28
C THR A 417 13.79 -10.78 -10.95
N ILE A 418 14.63 -10.53 -9.96
CA ILE A 418 14.38 -10.92 -8.55
C ILE A 418 13.60 -9.80 -7.86
N LEU A 419 14.10 -8.57 -8.01
CA LEU A 419 13.55 -7.37 -7.40
C LEU A 419 13.70 -6.19 -8.36
N SER A 420 12.62 -5.48 -8.63
CA SER A 420 12.66 -4.17 -9.29
C SER A 420 11.75 -3.21 -8.54
N ILE A 421 12.28 -2.06 -8.15
CA ILE A 421 11.50 -1.00 -7.51
C ILE A 421 11.80 0.32 -8.19
N PHE A 422 10.77 1.01 -8.66
CA PHE A 422 10.87 2.38 -9.13
C PHE A 422 9.96 3.26 -8.28
N SER A 423 10.52 4.39 -7.84
CA SER A 423 9.80 5.42 -7.10
C SER A 423 10.12 6.76 -7.73
N LEU A 424 9.39 7.08 -8.80
CA LEU A 424 9.54 8.31 -9.58
C LEU A 424 8.67 9.41 -8.97
N ALA A 425 9.09 9.94 -7.82
CA ALA A 425 8.37 10.97 -7.10
C ALA A 425 8.42 12.31 -7.86
N GLN A 426 7.28 12.71 -8.44
CA GLN A 426 7.20 13.96 -9.20
C GLN A 426 7.39 15.15 -8.26
N ARG A 427 8.35 16.01 -8.61
CA ARG A 427 8.65 17.25 -7.89
C ARG A 427 7.57 18.29 -8.19
N ASP A 428 7.25 19.04 -7.16
CA ASP A 428 6.27 20.12 -7.16
C ASP A 428 6.72 21.23 -6.19
N ASP A 429 6.02 22.36 -6.16
CA ASP A 429 6.44 23.53 -5.38
C ASP A 429 6.58 23.22 -3.87
N PHE A 430 5.79 22.26 -3.35
CA PHE A 430 5.81 21.88 -1.93
C PHE A 430 6.75 20.71 -1.63
N PHE A 431 6.94 19.79 -2.59
CA PHE A 431 7.61 18.52 -2.41
C PHE A 431 8.76 18.31 -3.40
N HIS A 432 9.98 18.36 -2.86
CA HIS A 432 11.24 18.25 -3.60
C HIS A 432 11.88 16.87 -3.48
N ASN A 433 11.05 15.81 -3.52
CA ASN A 433 11.51 14.44 -3.31
C ASN A 433 12.49 13.99 -4.41
N ILE A 434 13.44 13.12 -4.04
CA ILE A 434 14.34 12.45 -4.97
C ILE A 434 13.59 11.24 -5.56
N SER A 435 13.71 11.05 -6.88
CA SER A 435 13.29 9.82 -7.53
C SER A 435 14.41 8.80 -7.40
N TRP A 436 14.06 7.53 -7.19
CA TRP A 436 15.06 6.46 -7.11
C TRP A 436 14.52 5.18 -7.74
N ARG A 437 15.44 4.33 -8.18
CA ARG A 437 15.12 2.99 -8.69
C ARG A 437 16.17 1.98 -8.26
N THR A 438 15.80 0.71 -8.23
CA THR A 438 16.76 -0.39 -8.06
C THR A 438 16.27 -1.59 -8.85
N SER A 439 17.20 -2.35 -9.42
CA SER A 439 16.91 -3.56 -10.15
C SER A 439 17.96 -4.62 -9.81
N ILE A 440 17.52 -5.84 -9.59
CA ILE A 440 18.37 -7.01 -9.34
C ILE A 440 17.76 -8.18 -10.12
N GLY A 441 18.54 -8.82 -10.99
CA GLY A 441 18.05 -9.93 -11.80
C GLY A 441 19.04 -10.34 -12.88
N TRP A 442 18.52 -10.96 -13.94
CA TRP A 442 19.23 -11.20 -15.18
C TRP A 442 18.48 -10.54 -16.32
N ASP A 443 19.18 -9.77 -17.15
CA ASP A 443 18.62 -9.18 -18.36
C ASP A 443 19.61 -9.31 -19.53
N ARG A 444 19.15 -8.99 -20.73
CA ARG A 444 19.98 -8.91 -21.94
C ARG A 444 20.45 -7.49 -22.21
N ASP A 445 20.55 -6.61 -21.22
CA ASP A 445 20.95 -5.21 -21.42
C ASP A 445 22.45 -5.02 -21.38
N TYR A 446 23.23 -6.01 -20.93
CA TYR A 446 24.68 -5.95 -21.04
C TYR A 446 25.14 -5.92 -22.51
N LEU A 447 26.43 -5.64 -22.72
CA LEU A 447 27.07 -5.52 -24.04
C LEU A 447 26.98 -6.82 -24.87
N SER A 448 26.84 -7.97 -24.22
CA SER A 448 26.63 -9.27 -24.86
C SER A 448 25.16 -9.51 -25.20
N THR A 449 24.89 -10.58 -25.95
CA THR A 449 23.53 -11.03 -26.25
C THR A 449 22.96 -11.95 -25.17
N ASP A 450 23.75 -12.42 -24.21
CA ASP A 450 23.30 -13.39 -23.21
C ASP A 450 22.69 -12.70 -21.98
N ALA A 451 21.75 -13.38 -21.33
CA ALA A 451 21.21 -12.93 -20.07
C ALA A 451 22.32 -12.87 -19.01
N THR A 452 22.58 -11.67 -18.49
CA THR A 452 23.68 -11.37 -17.59
C THR A 452 23.12 -10.91 -16.25
N PHE A 453 23.62 -11.45 -15.15
CA PHE A 453 23.18 -11.02 -13.83
C PHE A 453 23.57 -9.56 -13.61
N HIS A 454 22.64 -8.74 -13.13
CA HIS A 454 22.89 -7.34 -12.83
C HIS A 454 22.32 -6.90 -11.49
N THR A 455 22.93 -5.85 -10.96
CA THR A 455 22.36 -5.04 -9.88
C THR A 455 22.55 -3.57 -10.21
N SER A 456 21.52 -2.77 -9.98
CA SER A 456 21.55 -1.33 -10.19
C SER A 456 20.85 -0.59 -9.07
N VAL A 457 21.35 0.61 -8.76
CA VAL A 457 20.73 1.56 -7.86
C VAL A 457 20.79 2.93 -8.52
N GLY A 458 19.64 3.51 -8.79
CA GLY A 458 19.49 4.78 -9.50
C GLY A 458 18.93 5.87 -8.61
N ALA A 459 19.37 7.10 -8.84
CA ALA A 459 18.79 8.29 -8.24
C ALA A 459 18.62 9.40 -9.27
N GLY A 460 17.63 10.25 -9.07
CA GLY A 460 17.29 11.27 -10.04
C GLY A 460 16.12 12.14 -9.63
N SER A 461 15.43 12.68 -10.63
CA SER A 461 14.30 13.58 -10.45
C SER A 461 13.24 13.34 -11.51
N SER A 462 12.00 13.64 -11.15
CA SER A 462 10.88 13.56 -12.08
C SER A 462 9.96 14.77 -11.93
N TRP A 463 9.27 15.12 -13.00
CA TRP A 463 8.33 16.24 -13.07
C TRP A 463 7.12 15.81 -13.88
N GLY A 464 5.92 16.15 -13.44
CA GLY A 464 4.71 15.67 -14.11
C GLY A 464 3.54 16.63 -13.99
N ASN A 465 2.55 16.40 -14.85
CA ASN A 465 1.28 17.12 -14.88
C ASN A 465 0.14 16.10 -15.10
N GLU A 466 -1.06 16.58 -15.43
CA GLU A 466 -2.21 15.69 -15.68
C GLU A 466 -2.07 14.79 -16.91
N LEU A 467 -1.20 15.10 -17.86
CA LEU A 467 -1.00 14.32 -19.09
C LEU A 467 -0.03 13.14 -18.88
N GLY A 468 1.11 13.45 -18.25
CA GLY A 468 2.27 12.58 -18.20
C GLY A 468 3.33 13.10 -17.24
N PHE A 469 4.44 12.38 -17.12
CA PHE A 469 5.61 12.82 -16.37
C PHE A 469 6.89 12.48 -17.14
N VAL A 470 7.93 13.28 -16.88
CA VAL A 470 9.29 13.08 -17.39
C VAL A 470 10.20 12.81 -16.21
N TYR A 471 11.27 12.07 -16.43
CA TYR A 471 12.27 11.78 -15.39
C TYR A 471 13.67 11.69 -15.98
N MET A 472 14.64 11.96 -15.12
CA MET A 472 16.07 11.79 -15.42
C MET A 472 16.71 11.05 -14.27
N MET A 473 17.53 10.04 -14.57
CA MET A 473 18.21 9.23 -13.55
C MET A 473 19.69 9.08 -13.86
N VAL A 474 20.48 8.87 -12.80
CA VAL A 474 21.85 8.38 -12.86
C VAL A 474 21.89 7.04 -12.16
N ASP A 475 22.43 6.03 -12.82
CA ASP A 475 22.32 4.62 -12.45
C ASP A 475 23.70 3.94 -12.46
N PRO A 476 24.43 3.93 -11.34
CA PRO A 476 25.49 2.94 -11.16
C PRO A 476 24.90 1.52 -11.23
N SER A 477 25.57 0.64 -11.97
CA SER A 477 25.19 -0.75 -12.10
C SER A 477 26.41 -1.67 -12.19
N PHE A 478 26.21 -2.92 -11.81
CA PHE A 478 27.22 -3.98 -11.86
C PHE A 478 26.63 -5.16 -12.63
N TYR A 479 27.42 -5.69 -13.55
CA TYR A 479 27.10 -6.87 -14.35
C TYR A 479 28.09 -7.97 -14.03
N ASN A 480 27.61 -9.15 -13.65
CA ASN A 480 28.46 -10.31 -13.44
C ASN A 480 28.53 -11.12 -14.74
N THR A 481 29.59 -10.90 -15.50
CA THR A 481 29.90 -11.77 -16.64
C THR A 481 30.57 -13.03 -16.10
N ASN A 482 30.47 -14.16 -16.82
CA ASN A 482 31.09 -15.43 -16.39
C ASN A 482 32.61 -15.31 -16.12
N GLU A 483 33.26 -14.25 -16.60
CA GLU A 483 34.70 -14.00 -16.46
C GLU A 483 35.03 -12.94 -15.39
N LYS A 484 34.18 -11.91 -15.23
CA LYS A 484 34.46 -10.77 -14.34
C LYS A 484 33.20 -9.99 -13.97
N VAL A 485 33.30 -9.22 -12.90
CA VAL A 485 32.31 -8.17 -12.58
C VAL A 485 32.68 -6.89 -13.32
N GLU A 486 31.79 -6.42 -14.18
CA GLU A 486 31.92 -5.17 -14.92
C GLU A 486 31.01 -4.11 -14.30
N ALA A 487 31.57 -2.95 -13.95
CA ALA A 487 30.78 -1.84 -13.45
C ALA A 487 30.44 -0.86 -14.58
N SER A 488 29.31 -0.17 -14.46
CA SER A 488 28.93 0.90 -15.37
C SER A 488 28.22 2.04 -14.66
N ILE A 489 28.27 3.22 -15.26
CA ILE A 489 27.43 4.36 -14.87
C ILE A 489 26.53 4.73 -16.05
N GLY A 490 25.22 4.73 -15.81
CA GLY A 490 24.20 5.10 -16.78
C GLY A 490 23.59 6.47 -16.49
N GLY A 491 23.28 7.23 -17.54
CA GLY A 491 22.36 8.37 -17.49
C GLY A 491 21.14 8.05 -18.32
N SER A 492 19.94 8.24 -17.75
CA SER A 492 18.68 7.98 -18.45
C SER A 492 17.76 9.19 -18.45
N VAL A 493 17.00 9.35 -19.54
CA VAL A 493 15.89 10.30 -19.66
C VAL A 493 14.69 9.51 -20.14
N GLY A 494 13.57 9.63 -19.45
CA GLY A 494 12.34 8.95 -19.83
C GLY A 494 11.11 9.83 -19.67
N PHE A 495 10.04 9.43 -20.34
CA PHE A 495 8.73 10.02 -20.17
C PHE A 495 7.64 8.96 -20.18
N THR A 496 6.53 9.29 -19.53
CA THR A 496 5.33 8.47 -19.47
C THR A 496 4.10 9.33 -19.74
N ILE A 497 3.20 8.85 -20.60
CA ILE A 497 1.86 9.43 -20.83
C ILE A 497 0.84 8.45 -20.26
N ASP A 498 0.05 8.91 -19.29
CA ASP A 498 -0.78 8.03 -18.47
C ASP A 498 -2.12 8.65 -18.04
N LYS A 499 -2.52 9.75 -18.68
CA LYS A 499 -3.81 10.42 -18.45
C LYS A 499 -5.03 9.54 -18.76
N TYR A 500 -4.90 8.68 -19.77
CA TYR A 500 -6.02 7.98 -20.35
C TYR A 500 -6.17 6.60 -19.75
N LYS A 501 -7.39 6.24 -19.34
CA LYS A 501 -7.68 4.91 -18.78
C LYS A 501 -7.34 3.75 -19.71
N PHE A 502 -7.44 3.96 -21.02
CA PHE A 502 -7.33 2.90 -22.03
C PHE A 502 -5.92 2.75 -22.60
N MET A 503 -5.00 3.66 -22.31
CA MET A 503 -3.65 3.61 -22.87
C MET A 503 -2.60 4.23 -21.95
N ASN A 504 -1.39 3.68 -22.03
CA ASN A 504 -0.20 4.23 -21.40
C ASN A 504 0.98 4.14 -22.36
N THR A 505 1.81 5.18 -22.37
CA THR A 505 3.02 5.23 -23.20
C THR A 505 4.20 5.43 -22.29
N LYS A 506 5.30 4.71 -22.50
CA LYS A 506 6.58 4.96 -21.82
C LYS A 506 7.68 4.96 -22.86
N VAL A 507 8.60 5.91 -22.77
CA VAL A 507 9.84 5.90 -23.55
C VAL A 507 10.98 6.22 -22.61
N GLU A 508 12.07 5.47 -22.69
CA GLU A 508 13.30 5.72 -21.95
C GLU A 508 14.50 5.57 -22.88
N ALA A 509 15.40 6.56 -22.85
CA ALA A 509 16.70 6.49 -23.48
C ALA A 509 17.77 6.49 -22.38
N THR A 510 18.70 5.54 -22.46
CA THR A 510 19.79 5.38 -21.48
C THR A 510 21.12 5.32 -22.22
N GLN A 511 22.10 6.09 -21.74
CA GLN A 511 23.50 5.99 -22.15
C GLN A 511 24.31 5.43 -20.98
N LYS A 512 25.01 4.32 -21.20
CA LYS A 512 25.90 3.69 -20.22
C LYS A 512 27.36 3.80 -20.64
N LYS A 513 28.23 3.98 -19.66
CA LYS A 513 29.68 3.87 -19.80
C LYS A 513 30.22 2.83 -18.83
N TYR A 514 30.94 1.85 -19.37
CA TYR A 514 31.48 0.71 -18.62
C TYR A 514 32.94 0.96 -18.21
N THR A 515 33.41 0.23 -17.19
CA THR A 515 34.80 0.35 -16.70
C THR A 515 35.86 -0.09 -17.71
N ASN A 516 35.50 -0.97 -18.66
CA ASN A 516 36.32 -1.38 -19.79
C ASN A 516 36.42 -0.31 -20.90
N GLY A 517 35.74 0.83 -20.75
CA GLY A 517 35.75 1.94 -21.71
C GLY A 517 34.70 1.83 -22.82
N GLU A 518 33.95 0.73 -22.91
CA GLU A 518 32.83 0.63 -23.85
C GLU A 518 31.66 1.52 -23.43
N GLU A 519 30.89 1.94 -24.44
CA GLU A 519 29.68 2.73 -24.27
C GLU A 519 28.50 2.02 -24.93
N GLN A 520 27.30 2.21 -24.38
CA GLN A 520 26.09 1.58 -24.88
C GLN A 520 24.91 2.55 -24.80
N THR A 521 24.18 2.65 -25.90
CA THR A 521 22.88 3.33 -25.96
C THR A 521 21.78 2.30 -25.93
N LEU A 522 20.80 2.50 -25.05
CA LEU A 522 19.57 1.73 -24.95
C LEU A 522 18.39 2.66 -25.18
N ILE A 523 17.45 2.27 -26.04
CA ILE A 523 16.18 2.98 -26.19
C ILE A 523 15.06 1.96 -26.05
N GLU A 524 14.12 2.23 -25.15
CA GLU A 524 12.92 1.43 -24.97
C GLU A 524 11.70 2.33 -25.16
N ALA A 525 10.74 1.88 -25.97
CA ALA A 525 9.46 2.54 -26.16
C ALA A 525 8.34 1.51 -26.04
N THR A 526 7.35 1.79 -25.21
CA THR A 526 6.16 0.95 -25.02
C THR A 526 4.89 1.75 -25.21
N GLN A 527 3.91 1.12 -25.87
CA GLN A 527 2.55 1.59 -25.98
C GLN A 527 1.61 0.48 -25.53
N GLY A 528 1.00 0.67 -24.36
CA GLY A 528 -0.02 -0.20 -23.81
C GLY A 528 -1.42 0.23 -24.22
N PHE A 529 -2.27 -0.75 -24.51
CA PHE A 529 -3.71 -0.60 -24.72
C PHE A 529 -4.44 -1.51 -23.74
N ARG A 530 -5.10 -0.91 -22.75
CA ARG A 530 -5.91 -1.61 -21.77
C ARG A 530 -7.26 -1.97 -22.38
N THR A 531 -7.42 -3.23 -22.79
CA THR A 531 -8.64 -3.73 -23.44
C THR A 531 -9.73 -4.11 -22.43
N SER A 532 -9.35 -4.48 -21.21
CA SER A 532 -10.29 -4.72 -20.09
C SER A 532 -9.62 -4.43 -18.75
N GLN A 533 -10.26 -4.73 -17.61
CA GLN A 533 -9.62 -4.54 -16.32
C GLN A 533 -8.33 -5.36 -16.17
N ASN A 534 -8.34 -6.59 -16.70
CA ASN A 534 -7.30 -7.60 -16.50
C ASN A 534 -6.68 -8.05 -17.82
N ARG A 535 -6.73 -7.21 -18.86
CA ARG A 535 -6.12 -7.50 -20.17
C ARG A 535 -5.50 -6.25 -20.76
N GLN A 536 -4.29 -6.40 -21.31
CA GLN A 536 -3.57 -5.35 -22.00
C GLN A 536 -2.88 -5.93 -23.24
N ILE A 537 -2.93 -5.18 -24.34
CA ILE A 537 -2.08 -5.41 -25.51
C ILE A 537 -0.97 -4.37 -25.45
N MET A 538 0.28 -4.78 -25.65
CA MET A 538 1.43 -3.90 -25.56
C MET A 538 2.27 -4.02 -26.82
N LEU A 539 2.60 -2.88 -27.40
CA LEU A 539 3.62 -2.75 -28.44
C LEU A 539 4.90 -2.29 -27.74
N LYS A 540 5.99 -3.04 -27.92
CA LYS A 540 7.28 -2.72 -27.31
C LYS A 540 8.36 -2.69 -28.38
N TYR A 541 9.15 -1.63 -28.38
CA TYR A 541 10.34 -1.46 -29.19
C TYR A 541 11.54 -1.31 -28.28
N LYS A 542 12.62 -2.04 -28.58
CA LYS A 542 13.89 -1.96 -27.88
C LYS A 542 15.03 -1.87 -28.88
N TYR A 543 15.93 -0.93 -28.65
CA TYR A 543 17.16 -0.74 -29.40
C TYR A 543 18.37 -0.92 -28.47
N LYS A 544 19.34 -1.73 -28.89
CA LYS A 544 20.60 -1.96 -28.17
C LYS A 544 21.74 -2.21 -29.17
N LYS A 545 22.74 -1.32 -29.25
CA LYS A 545 23.99 -1.53 -30.03
C LYS A 545 23.70 -2.09 -31.44
N ASP A 546 22.88 -1.37 -32.21
CA ASP A 546 22.39 -1.72 -33.56
C ASP A 546 21.37 -2.89 -33.65
N GLU A 547 21.12 -3.62 -32.57
CA GLU A 547 20.03 -4.59 -32.48
C GLU A 547 18.68 -3.89 -32.29
N GLN A 548 17.71 -4.24 -33.13
CA GLN A 548 16.32 -3.79 -33.01
C GLN A 548 15.42 -4.96 -32.66
N ASN A 549 14.58 -4.78 -31.63
CA ASN A 549 13.59 -5.75 -31.21
C ASN A 549 12.21 -5.11 -31.13
N PHE A 550 11.28 -5.62 -31.93
CA PHE A 550 9.87 -5.24 -31.93
C PHE A 550 9.03 -6.37 -31.35
N GLN A 551 8.12 -6.06 -30.43
CA GLN A 551 7.29 -7.05 -29.75
C GLN A 551 5.84 -6.59 -29.70
N ILE A 552 4.94 -7.55 -29.88
CA ILE A 552 3.51 -7.44 -29.58
C ILE A 552 3.24 -8.43 -28.46
N LEU A 553 2.92 -7.91 -27.28
CA LEU A 553 2.70 -8.68 -26.07
C LEU A 553 1.22 -8.61 -25.66
N PHE A 554 0.69 -9.75 -25.22
CA PHE A 554 -0.65 -9.93 -24.69
C PHE A 554 -0.52 -10.27 -23.21
N HIS A 555 -0.97 -9.36 -22.37
CA HIS A 555 -0.92 -9.50 -20.92
C HIS A 555 -2.30 -9.89 -20.39
N TYR A 556 -2.33 -10.93 -19.55
CA TYR A 556 -3.50 -11.32 -18.77
C TYR A 556 -3.16 -11.26 -17.28
N TYR A 557 -4.02 -10.58 -16.51
CA TYR A 557 -3.82 -10.40 -15.08
C TYR A 557 -4.86 -11.20 -14.29
N PHE A 558 -4.49 -11.90 -13.22
CA PHE A 558 -5.43 -12.69 -12.41
C PHE A 558 -5.17 -12.67 -10.90
#